data_AF-A0A848YJC9-F1
#
_entry.id   AF-A0A848YJC9-F1
#
_cell.length_a   1.000
_cell.length_b   1.000
_cell.length_c   1.000
_cell.angle_alpha   90.00
_cell.angle_beta   90.00
_cell.angle_gamma   90.00
#
_symmetry.space_group_name_H-M   'P 1'
#
loop_
_entity.id
_entity.type
_entity.pdbx_description
1 polymer ?
#
loop_
_entity_poly.entity_id
_entity_poly.type
_entity_poly.pdbx_seq_one_letter_code
_entity_poly.pdbx_strand_id
1 'polypeptide(L)'
;MFDKIHDGLFGISRVATWVGGLALLLSAIMVTLDVIARKLFSITISGSDEISGYVFAAGTTWAYSFCLLSRANIRIDALYNLLSIRARALLDMLGLLLLLYYIFLLTRNGW
;
A
#
# COMPACT_ATOMS: atom_id res chain seq x y z
N MET A 1 25.94 1.59 -14.64
CA MET A 1 25.02 0.49 -15.05
C MET A 1 23.94 0.26 -14.02
N PHE A 2 24.30 0.16 -12.73
CA PHE A 2 23.34 0.07 -11.62
C PHE A 2 22.38 1.28 -11.52
N ASP A 3 22.84 2.50 -11.78
CA ASP A 3 21.99 3.69 -11.71
C ASP A 3 20.85 3.67 -12.73
N LYS A 4 21.12 3.24 -13.97
CA LYS A 4 20.10 3.11 -15.02
C LYS A 4 19.02 2.07 -14.67
N ILE A 5 19.41 1.00 -13.97
CA ILE A 5 18.48 -0.03 -13.51
C ILE A 5 17.61 0.51 -12.37
N HIS A 6 18.23 1.26 -11.45
CA HIS A 6 17.53 1.89 -10.34
C HIS A 6 16.50 2.91 -10.83
N ASP A 7 16.88 3.79 -11.75
CA ASP A 7 15.99 4.80 -12.33
C ASP A 7 14.82 4.16 -13.10
N GLY A 8 15.08 3.07 -13.83
CA GLY A 8 14.05 2.30 -14.53
C GLY A 8 13.04 1.66 -13.58
N LEU A 9 13.53 0.99 -12.52
CA LEU A 9 12.69 0.42 -11.46
C LEU A 9 11.85 1.50 -10.76
N PHE A 10 12.46 2.65 -10.48
CA PHE A 10 11.78 3.76 -9.82
C PHE A 10 10.65 4.33 -10.68
N GLY A 11 10.87 4.48 -11.98
CA GLY A 11 9.85 4.93 -12.93
C GLY A 11 8.65 3.98 -12.99
N ILE A 12 8.92 2.67 -13.09
CA ILE A 12 7.87 1.64 -13.15
C ILE A 12 7.07 1.61 -11.84
N SER A 13 7.75 1.58 -10.68
CA SER A 13 7.10 1.57 -9.37
C SER A 13 6.25 2.83 -9.14
N ARG A 14 6.68 3.99 -9.65
CA ARG A 14 5.90 5.24 -9.56
C ARG A 14 4.61 5.16 -10.36
N VAL A 15 4.66 4.66 -11.60
CA VAL A 15 3.46 4.47 -12.42
C VAL A 15 2.52 3.44 -11.79
N ALA A 16 3.06 2.32 -11.33
CA ALA A 16 2.27 1.28 -10.66
C ALA A 16 1.54 1.80 -9.41
N THR A 17 2.19 2.66 -8.63
CA THR A 17 1.57 3.30 -7.45
C THR A 17 0.45 4.25 -7.84
N TRP A 18 0.63 5.05 -8.90
CA TRP A 18 -0.44 5.93 -9.41
C TRP A 18 -1.64 5.15 -9.92
N VAL A 19 -1.42 4.06 -10.67
CA VAL A 19 -2.49 3.19 -11.15
C VAL A 19 -3.21 2.52 -9.97
N GLY A 20 -2.46 2.00 -9.00
CA GLY A 20 -3.03 1.40 -7.79
C GLY A 20 -3.83 2.40 -6.96
N GLY A 21 -3.33 3.63 -6.79
CA GLY A 21 -4.03 4.70 -6.08
C GLY A 21 -5.30 5.15 -6.79
N LEU A 22 -5.28 5.27 -8.12
CA LEU A 22 -6.47 5.60 -8.92
C LEU A 22 -7.51 4.48 -8.83
N ALA A 23 -7.09 3.22 -8.93
CA ALA A 23 -7.99 2.07 -8.78
C ALA A 23 -8.64 2.04 -7.39
N LEU A 24 -7.88 2.30 -6.32
CA LEU A 24 -8.41 2.45 -4.95
C LEU A 24 -9.45 3.57 -4.85
N LEU A 25 -9.19 4.72 -5.48
CA LEU A 25 -10.13 5.85 -5.47
C LEU A 25 -11.43 5.50 -6.21
N LEU A 26 -11.34 4.81 -7.35
CA LEU A 26 -12.51 4.29 -8.06
C LEU A 26 -13.29 3.28 -7.21
N SER A 27 -12.60 2.39 -6.51
CA SER A 27 -13.21 1.45 -5.57
C SER A 27 -13.93 2.17 -4.44
N ALA A 28 -13.36 3.24 -3.89
CA ALA A 28 -14.00 4.03 -2.84
C ALA A 28 -15.28 4.73 -3.34
N ILE A 29 -15.26 5.26 -4.58
CA ILE A 29 -16.44 5.82 -5.23
C ILE A 29 -17.52 4.75 -5.39
N MET A 30 -17.14 3.58 -5.90
CA MET A 30 -18.07 2.45 -6.10
C MET A 30 -18.73 2.02 -4.80
N VAL A 31 -17.96 1.84 -3.72
CA VAL A 31 -18.48 1.48 -2.39
C VAL A 31 -19.38 2.60 -1.83
N THR A 32 -19.02 3.87 -2.04
CA THR A 32 -19.85 5.00 -1.60
C THR A 32 -21.20 5.02 -2.32
N LEU A 33 -21.21 4.79 -3.63
CA LEU A 33 -22.43 4.68 -4.42
C LEU A 33 -23.29 3.50 -3.96
N ASP A 34 -22.67 2.35 -3.67
CA ASP A 34 -23.39 1.18 -3.16
C ASP A 34 -24.03 1.47 -1.79
N VAL A 35 -23.33 2.12 -0.86
CA VAL A 35 -23.89 2.53 0.44
C VAL A 35 -25.06 3.50 0.28
N ILE A 36 -24.96 4.46 -0.65
CA ILE A 36 -26.03 5.42 -0.95
C ILE A 36 -27.24 4.69 -1.56
N ALA A 37 -27.02 3.82 -2.56
CA ALA A 37 -28.07 3.05 -3.22
C ALA A 37 -28.80 2.11 -2.25
N ARG A 38 -28.06 1.46 -1.35
CA ARG A 38 -28.60 0.59 -0.31
C ARG A 38 -29.48 1.37 0.67
N LYS A 39 -29.12 2.61 0.99
CA LYS A 39 -29.86 3.46 1.94
C LYS A 39 -31.09 4.14 1.33
N LEU A 40 -31.07 4.47 0.04
CA LEU A 40 -32.16 5.18 -0.64
C LEU A 40 -33.13 4.27 -1.41
N PHE A 41 -32.62 3.19 -2.00
CA PHE A 41 -33.39 2.34 -2.92
C PHE A 41 -33.47 0.88 -2.47
N SER A 42 -32.79 0.50 -1.38
CA SER A 42 -32.68 -0.90 -0.91
C SER A 42 -32.14 -1.87 -1.96
N ILE A 43 -31.45 -1.35 -2.99
CA ILE A 43 -30.78 -2.12 -4.03
C ILE A 43 -29.30 -2.19 -3.65
N THR A 44 -28.76 -3.40 -3.66
CA THR A 44 -27.34 -3.64 -3.37
C THR A 44 -26.63 -4.06 -4.65
N ILE A 45 -25.47 -3.47 -4.92
CA ILE A 45 -24.55 -3.93 -5.95
C ILE A 45 -23.84 -5.18 -5.40
N SER A 46 -24.35 -6.36 -5.79
CA SER A 46 -23.73 -7.64 -5.42
C SER A 46 -22.30 -7.70 -5.98
N GLY A 47 -21.32 -8.05 -5.12
CA GLY A 47 -19.90 -8.13 -5.48
C GLY A 47 -19.08 -6.85 -5.25
N SER A 48 -19.68 -5.77 -4.74
CA SER A 48 -18.95 -4.53 -4.41
C SER A 48 -17.81 -4.77 -3.39
N ASP A 49 -18.06 -5.64 -2.39
CA ASP A 49 -17.10 -5.97 -1.34
C ASP A 49 -15.93 -6.84 -1.88
N GLU A 50 -16.21 -7.75 -2.82
CA GLU A 50 -15.20 -8.62 -3.43
C GLU A 50 -14.28 -7.82 -4.36
N ILE A 51 -14.86 -6.99 -5.24
CA ILE A 51 -14.13 -6.15 -6.18
C ILE A 51 -13.25 -5.15 -5.43
N SER A 52 -13.80 -4.49 -4.40
CA SER A 52 -13.04 -3.54 -3.60
C SER A 52 -11.90 -4.21 -2.82
N GLY A 53 -12.12 -5.42 -2.29
CA GLY A 53 -11.10 -6.23 -1.66
C GLY A 53 -9.94 -6.59 -2.60
N TYR A 54 -10.23 -7.01 -3.84
CA TYR A 54 -9.19 -7.34 -4.82
C TYR A 54 -8.41 -6.11 -5.29
N VAL A 55 -9.11 -5.00 -5.54
CA VAL A 55 -8.47 -3.73 -5.91
C VAL A 55 -7.58 -3.24 -4.77
N PHE A 56 -8.01 -3.41 -3.53
CA PHE A 56 -7.20 -3.08 -2.35
C PHE A 56 -5.94 -3.94 -2.24
N ALA A 57 -6.05 -5.26 -2.40
CA ALA A 57 -4.90 -6.16 -2.36
C ALA A 57 -3.88 -5.87 -3.48
N ALA A 58 -4.34 -5.66 -4.72
CA ALA A 58 -3.47 -5.32 -5.85
C ALA A 58 -2.82 -3.94 -5.67
N GLY A 59 -3.59 -2.92 -5.28
CA GLY A 59 -3.10 -1.56 -5.11
C GLY A 59 -2.06 -1.43 -3.99
N THR A 60 -2.29 -2.08 -2.84
CA THR A 60 -1.34 -2.08 -1.72
C THR A 60 -0.02 -2.78 -2.08
N THR A 61 -0.08 -3.90 -2.80
CA THR A 61 1.12 -4.63 -3.26
C THR A 61 2.04 -3.76 -4.12
N TRP A 62 1.46 -3.01 -5.07
CA TRP A 62 2.23 -2.09 -5.92
C TRP A 62 2.74 -0.87 -5.16
N ALA A 63 1.95 -0.33 -4.24
CA ALA A 63 2.36 0.81 -3.40
C ALA A 63 3.51 0.43 -2.45
N TYR A 64 3.51 -0.77 -1.86
CA TYR A 64 4.60 -1.21 -0.96
C TYR A 64 5.95 -1.31 -1.67
N SER A 65 5.97 -1.76 -2.93
CA SER A 65 7.20 -1.81 -3.74
C SER A 65 7.82 -0.42 -3.91
N PHE A 66 7.00 0.59 -4.25
CA PHE A 66 7.46 1.97 -4.38
C PHE A 66 7.87 2.59 -3.04
N CYS A 67 7.13 2.29 -1.97
CA CYS A 67 7.42 2.77 -0.62
C CYS A 67 8.77 2.25 -0.10
N LEU A 68 9.09 0.99 -0.41
CA LEU A 68 10.38 0.37 -0.09
C LEU A 68 11.54 1.08 -0.81
N LEU A 69 11.40 1.33 -2.11
CA LEU A 69 12.42 2.01 -2.93
C LEU A 69 12.61 3.47 -2.51
N SER A 70 11.52 4.17 -2.21
CA SER A 70 11.54 5.60 -1.88
C SER A 70 11.84 5.87 -0.40
N ARG A 71 12.01 4.82 0.43
CA ARG A 71 12.04 4.91 1.91
C ARG A 71 10.89 5.75 2.48
N ALA A 72 9.73 5.72 1.83
CA ALA A 72 8.57 6.55 2.18
C ALA A 72 7.74 5.98 3.35
N ASN A 73 8.24 4.94 4.02
CA ASN A 73 7.62 4.44 5.25
C ASN A 73 7.55 5.58 6.26
N ILE A 74 6.37 5.85 6.80
CA ILE A 74 6.13 6.96 7.73
C ILE A 74 7.06 6.79 8.93
N ARG A 75 8.11 7.62 8.99
CA ARG A 75 9.04 7.73 10.11
C ARG A 75 8.60 8.94 10.92
N ILE A 76 8.58 8.81 12.25
CA ILE A 76 8.35 9.97 13.12
C ILE A 76 9.64 10.77 13.14
N ASP A 77 9.84 11.64 12.15
CA ASP A 77 11.09 12.38 11.92
C ASP A 77 11.53 13.20 13.15
N ALA A 78 10.56 13.69 13.93
CA ALA A 78 10.81 14.40 15.18
C ALA A 78 11.54 13.54 16.23
N LEU A 79 11.20 12.25 16.34
CA LEU A 79 11.87 11.31 17.25
C LEU A 79 13.12 10.73 16.59
N TYR A 80 13.07 10.49 15.27
CA TYR A 80 14.16 9.91 14.50
C TYR A 80 15.41 10.78 14.51
N ASN A 81 15.24 12.12 14.45
CA ASN A 81 16.36 13.06 14.50
C ASN A 81 17.07 13.10 15.86
N LEU A 82 16.42 12.68 16.94
CA LEU A 82 17.01 12.65 18.29
C LEU A 82 17.82 11.37 18.57
N LEU A 83 17.66 10.33 17.75
CA LEU A 83 18.24 9.01 17.96
C LEU A 83 19.66 8.89 17.37
N SER A 84 20.52 8.10 18.02
CA SER A 84 21.87 7.77 17.54
C SER A 84 21.83 6.88 16.28
N ILE A 85 22.90 6.91 15.48
CA ILE A 85 22.98 6.17 14.21
C ILE A 85 22.68 4.66 14.36
N ARG A 86 23.09 4.06 15.49
CA ARG A 86 22.86 2.64 15.79
C ARG A 86 21.39 2.35 16.11
N ALA A 87 20.73 3.25 16.86
CA ALA A 87 19.32 3.10 17.17
C ALA A 87 18.43 3.26 15.93
N ARG A 88 18.77 4.19 15.04
CA ARG A 88 18.10 4.34 13.73
C ARG A 88 18.22 3.08 12.87
N ALA A 89 19.43 2.51 12.79
CA ALA A 89 19.66 1.28 12.02
C ALA A 89 18.87 0.09 12.58
N LEU A 90 18.78 -0.05 13.90
CA LEU A 90 17.95 -1.08 14.55
C LEU A 90 16.46 -0.92 14.26
N LEU A 91 15.95 0.32 14.34
CA LEU A 91 14.54 0.60 14.02
C LEU A 91 14.21 0.36 12.55
N ASP A 92 15.12 0.70 11.62
CA ASP A 92 14.95 0.39 10.20
C ASP A 92 14.93 -1.13 9.94
N MET A 93 15.82 -1.90 10.58
CA MET A 93 15.82 -3.36 10.50
C MET A 93 14.54 -3.97 11.08
N LEU A 94 14.08 -3.46 12.23
CA LEU A 94 12.84 -3.90 12.86
C LEU A 94 11.63 -3.57 11.97
N GLY A 95 11.61 -2.39 11.34
CA GLY A 95 10.56 -2.02 10.38
C GLY A 95 10.50 -2.95 9.17
N LEU A 96 11.65 -3.33 8.61
CA LEU A 96 11.72 -4.31 7.53
C LEU A 96 11.25 -5.71 7.97
N LEU A 97 11.60 -6.15 9.18
CA LEU A 97 11.13 -7.42 9.74
C LEU A 97 9.61 -7.42 9.97
N LEU A 98 9.06 -6.32 10.48
CA LEU A 98 7.62 -6.17 10.64
C LEU A 98 6.88 -6.16 9.30
N LEU A 99 7.43 -5.51 8.28
CA LEU A 99 6.88 -5.54 6.92
C LEU A 99 6.89 -6.97 6.36
N LEU A 100 7.99 -7.70 6.54
CA LEU A 100 8.10 -9.11 6.14
C LEU A 100 7.05 -9.98 6.86
N TYR A 101 6.91 -9.77 8.18
CA TYR A 101 5.92 -10.49 8.99
C TYR A 101 4.48 -10.20 8.55
N TYR A 102 4.17 -8.95 8.22
CA TYR A 102 2.88 -8.57 7.68
C TYR A 102 2.58 -9.27 6.34
N ILE A 103 3.54 -9.28 5.41
CA ILE A 103 3.40 -9.98 4.12
C ILE A 103 3.21 -11.49 4.34
N PHE A 104 3.91 -12.08 5.31
CA PHE A 104 3.72 -13.48 5.68
C PHE A 104 2.29 -13.76 6.18
N LEU A 105 1.75 -12.90 7.05
CA LEU A 105 0.38 -13.02 7.52
C LEU A 105 -0.64 -12.87 6.39
N LEU A 106 -0.45 -11.92 5.48
CA LEU A 106 -1.33 -11.76 4.32
C LEU A 106 -1.33 -13.01 3.43
N THR A 107 -0.15 -13.57 3.15
CA THR A 107 -0.03 -14.79 2.34
C THR A 107 -0.73 -15.97 3.01
N ARG A 108 -0.63 -16.09 4.34
CA ARG A 108 -1.22 -17.20 5.08
C ARG A 108 -2.74 -17.09 5.27
N ASN A 109 -3.26 -15.90 5.50
CA ASN A 109 -4.67 -15.66 5.82
C ASN A 109 -5.46 -15.08 4.63
N GLY A 110 -4.84 -14.96 3.45
CA GLY A 110 -5.48 -14.47 2.22
C GLY A 110 -6.47 -15.44 1.59
N TRP A 111 -6.93 -16.44 2.34
CA TRP A 111 -7.94 -17.42 1.98
C TRP A 111 -8.81 -17.75 3.20
#